data_AF-A0A1M5SJB6-F1
#
_entry.id   AF-A0A1M5SJB6-F1
#
_cell.length_a   1.000
_cell.length_b   1.000
_cell.length_c   1.000
_cell.angle_alpha   90.00
_cell.angle_beta   90.00
_cell.angle_gamma   90.00
#
_symmetry.space_group_name_H-M   'P 1'
#
loop_
_entity.id
_entity.type
_entity.pdbx_description
1 polymer ?
#
loop_
_entity_poly.entity_id
_entity_poly.type
_entity_poly.pdbx_seq_one_letter_code
_entity_poly.pdbx_strand_id
1 'polypeptide(L)'
;MSELPGSEGRDGYTGITRRGLLGSAAVVAAYAATGGTTAAAASGTHGQVPHSWREFTRTPYAHPQIPYVGRAGYRGGQVRFARHPRLFDVRAFGAKPGGTTDSAPAINRAIAAAGRAGGGTVSIPPGTFRIDDVIRVGHSNVVLRGAGSGRTRLYATRNLTELIGVYGSRYGGDKSSWSWAGGLIWLAPEARWNSLTEAIRAKAWPFEGWTGNRRDEWRPLTGVAPARQGSWTMTVTSPAGLRPGALVLLRLADDPGHTLLEHMAGGGPGPEAYSWDDKTKLTSYVPYEWPVRIAGVHGRRVTLERPLPLDVRPEWNPQLTTHVPELTGSGVGGLTLEAVETPQQQHLLDKGYNGVTLQCAYDCWVDDVTVRHVDNGFGLVAASACTLRRTRVAGRGSHHPYFCREGSHDNLIEDFTIEERTSPAQSNTQLHGINVEGLSSYNVWSRGDMRMGTFDSHRGMPFANVRTDITVNNNGRHGGDGSAGPLFGARFAHWNIRVTNGRAGLMKIDALAPYSATVGVNEVTEFDQIDVPDFTGDLHTRLELYGSPGAVRPQNLYEAQRRL
;
A
#
# COMPACT_ATOMS: atom_id res chain seq x y z
N MET A 1 -32.42 -27.57 78.31
CA MET A 1 -32.12 -28.64 77.33
C MET A 1 -32.34 -28.03 75.96
N SER A 2 -31.39 -27.72 75.09
CA SER A 2 -29.94 -27.91 74.93
C SER A 2 -29.64 -27.17 73.60
N GLU A 3 -28.60 -26.40 73.31
CA GLU A 3 -27.41 -25.87 73.98
C GLU A 3 -26.97 -24.63 73.14
N LEU A 4 -26.38 -23.60 73.76
CA LEU A 4 -25.67 -22.45 73.13
C LEU A 4 -24.23 -22.86 72.72
N PRO A 5 -23.29 -22.01 72.19
CA PRO A 5 -23.21 -20.52 71.99
C PRO A 5 -22.59 -20.10 70.61
N GLY A 6 -22.30 -18.85 70.22
CA GLY A 6 -22.37 -17.49 70.81
C GLY A 6 -21.85 -16.41 69.83
N SER A 7 -22.30 -15.16 70.05
CA SER A 7 -21.75 -13.78 69.78
C SER A 7 -20.68 -13.54 68.69
N GLU A 8 -20.61 -12.43 67.93
CA GLU A 8 -21.15 -11.06 67.98
C GLU A 8 -20.73 -10.34 66.66
N GLY A 9 -21.44 -9.27 66.23
CA GLY A 9 -20.78 -8.17 65.48
C GLY A 9 -21.45 -7.59 64.22
N ARG A 10 -22.30 -6.57 64.42
CA ARG A 10 -22.50 -5.32 63.63
C ARG A 10 -23.20 -5.34 62.25
N ASP A 11 -24.47 -4.96 62.33
CA ASP A 11 -25.17 -3.83 61.69
C ASP A 11 -25.01 -3.57 60.19
N GLY A 12 -26.14 -3.76 59.49
CA GLY A 12 -26.34 -3.49 58.09
C GLY A 12 -26.91 -2.11 57.77
N TYR A 13 -27.01 -1.86 56.47
CA TYR A 13 -27.78 -0.76 55.91
C TYR A 13 -28.42 -1.21 54.59
N THR A 14 -29.75 -1.22 54.57
CA THR A 14 -30.60 -1.23 53.38
C THR A 14 -30.86 0.20 52.91
N GLY A 15 -30.85 0.40 51.59
CA GLY A 15 -30.92 1.74 50.96
C GLY A 15 -32.31 2.36 50.84
N ILE A 16 -32.38 3.48 50.10
CA ILE A 16 -33.51 3.99 49.28
C ILE A 16 -33.13 5.35 48.63
N THR A 17 -33.93 5.71 47.64
CA THR A 17 -33.84 6.63 46.49
C THR A 17 -34.12 8.15 46.67
N ARG A 18 -33.67 8.92 45.66
CA ARG A 18 -34.21 10.15 44.95
C ARG A 18 -34.88 11.35 45.67
N ARG A 19 -34.55 12.55 45.11
CA ARG A 19 -35.03 13.96 45.28
C ARG A 19 -34.20 14.73 46.33
N GLY A 20 -33.78 15.98 46.15
CA GLY A 20 -33.90 16.98 45.09
C GLY A 20 -33.70 18.38 45.70
N LEU A 21 -32.88 19.22 45.05
CA LEU A 21 -32.80 20.69 45.11
C LEU A 21 -32.24 21.44 46.35
N LEU A 22 -31.77 22.66 46.02
CA LEU A 22 -31.21 23.78 46.82
C LEU A 22 -29.67 23.70 46.96
N GLY A 23 -28.84 24.67 46.56
CA GLY A 23 -29.05 26.06 46.15
C GLY A 23 -27.96 26.92 46.80
N SER A 24 -27.33 27.80 46.02
CA SER A 24 -26.41 28.92 46.40
C SER A 24 -25.05 28.56 47.03
N ALA A 25 -23.95 29.30 46.89
CA ALA A 25 -23.44 30.35 45.99
C ALA A 25 -22.03 30.72 46.55
N ALA A 26 -21.02 30.97 45.71
CA ALA A 26 -20.00 32.03 45.90
C ALA A 26 -18.79 31.89 44.93
N VAL A 27 -18.72 32.84 43.98
CA VAL A 27 -17.59 33.69 43.57
C VAL A 27 -16.16 33.11 43.57
N VAL A 28 -15.47 33.12 42.41
CA VAL A 28 -14.13 33.73 42.25
C VAL A 28 -13.87 34.15 40.78
N ALA A 29 -13.53 35.43 40.63
CA ALA A 29 -12.70 36.14 39.65
C ALA A 29 -12.99 36.07 38.13
N ALA A 30 -13.38 37.24 37.63
CA ALA A 30 -13.15 37.67 36.26
C ALA A 30 -11.66 38.02 36.05
N TYR A 31 -11.05 37.47 35.00
CA TYR A 31 -9.99 38.13 34.25
C TYR A 31 -10.42 38.19 32.80
N ALA A 32 -10.60 39.41 32.31
CA ALA A 32 -10.86 39.68 30.92
C ALA A 32 -9.60 39.38 30.10
N ALA A 33 -9.67 38.39 29.22
CA ALA A 33 -8.83 38.31 28.05
C ALA A 33 -9.71 38.67 26.85
N THR A 34 -9.40 39.78 26.21
CA THR A 34 -9.95 40.23 24.93
C THR A 34 -9.55 39.24 23.83
N GLY A 35 -10.26 38.12 23.76
CA GLY A 35 -10.24 37.20 22.64
C GLY A 35 -11.27 37.65 21.62
N GLY A 36 -10.85 38.44 20.63
CA GLY A 36 -11.60 38.63 19.41
C GLY A 36 -11.76 37.26 18.73
N THR A 37 -12.86 36.58 19.02
CA THR A 37 -13.30 35.43 18.23
C THR A 37 -13.93 36.00 16.98
N THR A 38 -13.12 36.17 15.93
CA THR A 38 -13.65 36.03 14.58
C THR A 38 -14.11 34.58 14.46
N ALA A 39 -15.35 34.33 14.85
CA ALA A 39 -16.10 33.21 14.31
C ALA A 39 -16.11 33.43 12.80
N ALA A 40 -15.13 32.85 12.11
CA ALA A 40 -15.18 32.69 10.68
C ALA A 40 -16.48 31.94 10.43
N ALA A 41 -17.47 32.66 9.90
CA ALA A 41 -18.67 32.07 9.38
C ALA A 41 -18.21 30.99 8.40
N ALA A 42 -18.34 29.72 8.80
CA ALA A 42 -18.31 28.61 7.87
C ALA A 42 -19.52 28.83 6.97
N SER A 43 -19.33 29.58 5.88
CA SER A 43 -20.25 29.60 4.78
C SER A 43 -20.43 28.14 4.38
N GLY A 44 -21.67 27.64 4.53
CA GLY A 44 -22.02 26.30 4.13
C GLY A 44 -21.77 26.17 2.64
N THR A 45 -20.58 25.72 2.25
CA THR A 45 -20.33 25.30 0.89
C THR A 45 -21.20 24.08 0.66
N HIS A 46 -22.32 24.27 -0.04
CA HIS A 46 -23.13 23.17 -0.51
C HIS A 46 -22.22 22.23 -1.30
N GLY A 47 -22.17 20.97 -0.88
CA GLY A 47 -21.29 20.00 -1.52
C GLY A 47 -21.62 19.88 -3.00
N GLN A 48 -20.60 19.91 -3.86
CA GLN A 48 -20.74 19.90 -5.30
C GLN A 48 -20.40 18.52 -5.87
N VAL A 49 -21.29 18.00 -6.71
CA VAL A 49 -21.07 16.73 -7.42
C VAL A 49 -20.44 17.02 -8.78
N PRO A 50 -19.15 16.70 -8.97
CA PRO A 50 -18.42 16.97 -10.22
C PRO A 50 -18.99 16.15 -11.39
N HIS A 51 -18.78 16.65 -12.61
CA HIS A 51 -19.25 16.01 -13.84
C HIS A 51 -18.64 14.62 -14.03
N SER A 52 -17.33 14.50 -13.80
CA SER A 52 -16.61 13.22 -13.84
C SER A 52 -17.21 12.13 -12.93
N TRP A 53 -17.74 12.47 -11.74
CA TRP A 53 -18.45 11.49 -10.92
C TRP A 53 -19.76 11.01 -11.56
N ARG A 54 -20.53 11.93 -12.14
CA ARG A 54 -21.82 11.58 -12.80
C ARG A 54 -21.59 10.75 -14.05
N GLU A 55 -20.49 10.98 -14.77
CA GLU A 55 -20.09 10.15 -15.90
C GLU A 55 -19.62 8.76 -15.43
N PHE A 56 -18.77 8.72 -14.41
CA PHE A 56 -18.29 7.47 -13.83
C PHE A 56 -19.43 6.56 -13.39
N THR A 57 -20.45 7.07 -12.70
CA THR A 57 -21.57 6.22 -12.23
C THR A 57 -22.41 5.60 -13.37
N ARG A 58 -22.34 6.14 -14.59
CA ARG A 58 -23.01 5.55 -15.76
C ARG A 58 -22.20 4.40 -16.38
N THR A 59 -20.88 4.47 -16.31
CA THR A 59 -19.96 3.48 -16.92
C THR A 59 -18.78 3.15 -16.00
N PRO A 60 -19.02 2.70 -14.76
CA PRO A 60 -17.99 2.66 -13.70
C PRO A 60 -16.78 1.82 -14.09
N TYR A 61 -16.99 0.70 -14.78
CA TYR A 61 -15.91 -0.24 -15.12
C TYR A 61 -15.08 0.19 -16.35
N ALA A 62 -15.57 1.14 -17.15
CA ALA A 62 -14.95 1.55 -18.42
C ALA A 62 -14.78 3.08 -18.54
N HIS A 63 -14.95 3.83 -17.44
CA HIS A 63 -14.81 5.28 -17.48
C HIS A 63 -13.39 5.68 -17.91
N PRO A 64 -13.24 6.58 -18.90
CA PRO A 64 -11.95 6.82 -19.55
C PRO A 64 -10.92 7.48 -18.65
N GLN A 65 -11.32 8.15 -17.56
CA GLN A 65 -10.40 8.90 -16.70
C GLN A 65 -10.34 8.43 -15.24
N ILE A 66 -11.35 7.69 -14.80
CA ILE A 66 -11.50 7.28 -13.41
C ILE A 66 -11.55 5.75 -13.41
N PRO A 67 -10.61 5.09 -12.70
CA PRO A 67 -10.59 3.64 -12.63
C PRO A 67 -11.63 3.15 -11.63
N TYR A 68 -12.19 1.95 -11.87
CA TYR A 68 -12.96 1.26 -10.87
C TYR A 68 -12.03 0.56 -9.88
N VAL A 69 -11.92 1.13 -8.69
CA VAL A 69 -11.13 0.64 -7.56
C VAL A 69 -12.00 0.16 -6.40
N GLY A 70 -13.32 0.07 -6.58
CA GLY A 70 -14.28 -0.37 -5.54
C GLY A 70 -14.04 -1.78 -4.98
N ARG A 71 -13.14 -2.56 -5.58
CA ARG A 71 -12.70 -3.90 -5.11
C ARG A 71 -11.25 -3.93 -4.62
N ALA A 72 -10.56 -2.79 -4.53
CA ALA A 72 -9.20 -2.75 -4.02
C ALA A 72 -9.13 -3.14 -2.54
N GLY A 73 -8.03 -3.80 -2.16
CA GLY A 73 -7.74 -4.25 -0.82
C GLY A 73 -8.25 -5.65 -0.48
N TYR A 74 -7.86 -6.12 0.71
CA TYR A 74 -8.13 -7.44 1.26
C TYR A 74 -9.58 -7.87 1.04
N ARG A 75 -9.79 -8.94 0.25
CA ARG A 75 -11.09 -9.53 -0.04
C ARG A 75 -12.15 -8.52 -0.52
N GLY A 76 -11.74 -7.56 -1.35
CA GLY A 76 -12.64 -6.52 -1.86
C GLY A 76 -12.87 -5.39 -0.86
N GLY A 77 -11.84 -5.01 -0.09
CA GLY A 77 -11.91 -3.93 0.90
C GLY A 77 -12.60 -4.31 2.21
N GLN A 78 -12.57 -5.60 2.60
CA GLN A 78 -13.11 -6.01 3.89
C GLN A 78 -12.32 -5.37 5.04
N VAL A 79 -13.05 -4.73 5.96
CA VAL A 79 -12.44 -4.04 7.11
C VAL A 79 -12.15 -4.97 8.29
N ARG A 80 -12.63 -6.22 8.25
CA ARG A 80 -12.41 -7.23 9.29
C ARG A 80 -11.45 -8.29 8.76
N PHE A 81 -10.27 -8.35 9.36
CA PHE A 81 -9.28 -9.37 9.05
C PHE A 81 -9.59 -10.69 9.74
N ALA A 82 -9.16 -11.79 9.12
CA ALA A 82 -9.35 -13.14 9.68
C ALA A 82 -8.75 -13.26 11.09
N ARG A 83 -9.50 -13.88 12.00
CA ARG A 83 -9.02 -14.25 13.34
C ARG A 83 -8.78 -15.75 13.36
N HIS A 84 -7.57 -16.17 13.70
CA HIS A 84 -7.24 -17.58 13.84
C HIS A 84 -7.30 -17.99 15.31
N PRO A 85 -8.06 -19.03 15.68
CA PRO A 85 -8.21 -19.46 17.07
C PRO A 85 -6.94 -20.10 17.62
N ARG A 86 -6.11 -20.70 16.76
CA ARG A 86 -4.81 -21.26 17.14
C ARG A 86 -3.85 -20.13 17.49
N LEU A 87 -3.36 -20.15 18.72
CA LEU A 87 -2.45 -19.14 19.27
C LEU A 87 -1.06 -19.74 19.49
N PHE A 88 -0.03 -19.03 19.05
CA PHE A 88 1.38 -19.38 19.22
C PHE A 88 2.05 -18.22 19.95
N ASP A 89 2.12 -18.31 21.27
CA ASP A 89 2.80 -17.30 22.10
C ASP A 89 4.31 -17.41 21.92
N VAL A 90 4.96 -16.33 21.47
CA VAL A 90 6.40 -16.30 21.19
C VAL A 90 7.26 -16.63 22.43
N ARG A 91 6.74 -16.44 23.65
CA ARG A 91 7.44 -16.81 24.90
C ARG A 91 7.60 -18.32 25.04
N ALA A 92 6.62 -19.10 24.59
CA ALA A 92 6.72 -20.56 24.55
C ALA A 92 7.81 -21.05 23.58
N PHE A 93 8.23 -20.19 22.64
CA PHE A 93 9.34 -20.44 21.72
C PHE A 93 10.65 -19.81 22.18
N GLY A 94 10.69 -19.20 23.37
CA GLY A 94 11.89 -18.63 23.99
C GLY A 94 12.11 -17.13 23.74
N ALA A 95 11.14 -16.40 23.17
CA ALA A 95 11.25 -14.95 23.04
C ALA A 95 11.17 -14.29 24.41
N LYS A 96 12.05 -13.32 24.67
CA LYS A 96 12.13 -12.63 25.96
C LYS A 96 11.82 -11.14 25.80
N PRO A 97 10.82 -10.61 26.52
CA PRO A 97 10.66 -9.16 26.59
C PRO A 97 11.83 -8.55 27.36
N GLY A 98 12.27 -7.36 26.97
CA GLY A 98 13.34 -6.61 27.64
C GLY A 98 14.40 -6.01 26.70
N GLY A 99 14.36 -6.33 25.41
CA GLY A 99 15.22 -5.69 24.40
C GLY A 99 16.70 -6.08 24.41
N THR A 100 17.10 -7.09 25.21
CA THR A 100 18.51 -7.52 25.33
C THR A 100 18.80 -8.83 24.59
N THR A 101 17.90 -9.81 24.65
CA THR A 101 18.07 -11.11 23.98
C THR A 101 17.44 -11.07 22.59
N ASP A 102 18.17 -11.56 21.58
CA ASP A 102 17.61 -11.73 20.24
C ASP A 102 16.40 -12.66 20.26
N SER A 103 15.25 -12.10 19.91
CA SER A 103 13.97 -12.78 19.87
C SER A 103 13.58 -13.22 18.45
N ALA A 104 14.32 -12.81 17.42
CA ALA A 104 14.00 -13.18 16.04
C ALA A 104 13.95 -14.71 15.82
N PRO A 105 14.89 -15.54 16.34
CA PRO A 105 14.81 -16.99 16.20
C PRO A 105 13.56 -17.59 16.84
N ALA A 106 13.14 -17.08 18.01
CA ALA A 106 11.94 -17.56 18.70
C ALA A 106 10.66 -17.18 17.96
N ILE A 107 10.57 -15.94 17.47
CA ILE A 107 9.44 -15.46 16.68
C ILE A 107 9.32 -16.27 15.38
N ASN A 108 10.43 -16.47 14.65
CA ASN A 108 10.43 -17.24 13.41
C ASN A 108 10.07 -18.73 13.64
N ARG A 109 10.49 -19.34 14.76
CA ARG A 109 10.02 -20.69 15.13
C ARG A 109 8.51 -20.73 15.39
N ALA A 110 7.96 -19.72 16.06
CA ALA A 110 6.52 -19.62 16.30
C ALA A 110 5.73 -19.47 14.99
N ILE A 111 6.22 -18.66 14.05
CA ILE A 111 5.65 -18.52 12.71
C ILE A 111 5.68 -19.84 11.95
N ALA A 112 6.82 -20.53 11.94
CA ALA A 112 6.94 -21.82 11.28
C ALA A 112 6.02 -22.88 11.91
N ALA A 113 5.85 -22.85 13.24
CA ALA A 113 4.91 -23.73 13.93
C ALA A 113 3.45 -23.44 13.55
N ALA A 114 3.08 -22.16 13.46
CA ALA A 114 1.76 -21.76 12.97
C ALA A 114 1.52 -22.19 11.52
N GLY A 115 2.53 -22.05 10.66
CA GLY A 115 2.52 -22.53 9.27
C GLY A 115 2.29 -24.03 9.17
N ARG A 116 3.06 -24.84 9.91
CA ARG A 116 2.89 -26.31 9.97
C ARG A 116 1.51 -26.74 10.50
N ALA A 117 0.89 -25.92 11.33
CA ALA A 117 -0.48 -26.15 11.81
C ALA A 117 -1.57 -25.71 10.81
N GLY A 118 -1.20 -25.25 9.60
CA GLY A 118 -2.14 -24.77 8.58
C GLY A 118 -2.65 -23.35 8.85
N GLY A 119 -1.90 -22.52 9.57
CA GLY A 119 -2.25 -21.16 9.93
C GLY A 119 -2.56 -20.97 11.41
N GLY A 120 -2.45 -19.72 11.88
CA GLY A 120 -2.56 -19.36 13.29
C GLY A 120 -2.17 -17.92 13.58
N THR A 121 -2.43 -17.48 14.80
CA THR A 121 -1.96 -16.19 15.31
C THR A 121 -0.70 -16.41 16.13
N VAL A 122 0.42 -15.82 15.70
CA VAL A 122 1.64 -15.71 16.49
C VAL A 122 1.55 -14.46 17.35
N SER A 123 1.33 -14.62 18.65
CA SER A 123 1.12 -13.50 19.55
C SER A 123 2.41 -13.05 20.24
N ILE A 124 2.69 -11.76 20.14
CA ILE A 124 3.76 -11.07 20.85
C ILE A 124 3.12 -10.24 21.97
N PRO A 125 3.41 -10.53 23.26
CA PRO A 125 2.83 -9.77 24.36
C PRO A 125 3.41 -8.35 24.44
N PRO A 126 2.92 -7.50 25.34
CA PRO A 126 3.53 -6.19 25.59
C PRO A 126 5.02 -6.30 25.95
N GLY A 127 5.82 -5.34 25.51
CA GLY A 127 7.25 -5.26 25.78
C GLY A 127 8.09 -4.99 24.54
N THR A 128 9.40 -4.83 24.76
CA THR A 128 10.40 -4.63 23.71
C THR A 128 11.14 -5.94 23.44
N PHE A 129 11.17 -6.37 22.18
CA PHE A 129 11.83 -7.58 21.73
C PHE A 129 12.92 -7.19 20.74
N ARG A 130 14.18 -7.45 21.08
CA ARG A 130 15.29 -7.24 20.15
C ARG A 130 15.18 -8.25 19.01
N ILE A 131 15.38 -7.81 17.77
CA ILE A 131 15.47 -8.68 16.61
C ILE A 131 16.77 -8.40 15.87
N ASP A 132 17.59 -9.43 15.71
CA ASP A 132 18.86 -9.36 14.98
C ASP A 132 18.83 -10.23 13.70
N ASP A 133 17.62 -10.55 13.22
CA ASP A 133 17.32 -11.26 11.98
C ASP A 133 15.95 -10.80 11.43
N VAL A 134 15.68 -11.10 10.16
CA VAL A 134 14.41 -10.83 9.49
C VAL A 134 13.29 -11.68 10.11
N ILE A 135 12.15 -11.05 10.38
CA ILE A 135 10.91 -11.75 10.78
C ILE A 135 10.17 -12.18 9.52
N ARG A 136 10.08 -13.49 9.31
CA ARG A 136 9.65 -14.12 8.05
C ARG A 136 8.24 -14.67 8.17
N VAL A 137 7.25 -13.94 7.66
CA VAL A 137 5.85 -14.41 7.60
C VAL A 137 5.66 -15.16 6.28
N GLY A 138 6.15 -16.40 6.25
CA GLY A 138 6.31 -17.22 5.04
C GLY A 138 5.15 -18.14 4.65
N HIS A 139 4.14 -18.24 5.51
CA HIS A 139 3.05 -19.21 5.38
C HIS A 139 1.70 -18.52 5.32
N SER A 140 0.81 -18.99 4.45
CA SER A 140 -0.56 -18.49 4.32
C SER A 140 -1.36 -18.70 5.60
N ASN A 141 -2.32 -17.80 5.86
CA ASN A 141 -3.16 -17.80 7.07
C ASN A 141 -2.37 -17.69 8.39
N VAL A 142 -1.18 -17.08 8.37
CA VAL A 142 -0.40 -16.79 9.58
C VAL A 142 -0.42 -15.29 9.86
N VAL A 143 -0.77 -14.94 11.09
CA VAL A 143 -0.84 -13.55 11.54
C VAL A 143 0.18 -13.31 12.64
N LEU A 144 1.10 -12.38 12.44
CA LEU A 144 1.98 -11.87 13.49
C LEU A 144 1.27 -10.72 14.22
N ARG A 145 0.98 -10.91 15.51
CA ARG A 145 0.13 -9.98 16.25
C ARG A 145 0.75 -9.54 17.57
N GLY A 146 1.03 -8.25 17.70
CA GLY A 146 1.36 -7.63 18.97
C GLY A 146 0.14 -7.24 19.80
N ALA A 147 0.37 -6.66 20.97
CA ALA A 147 -0.66 -6.20 21.90
C ALA A 147 -1.20 -4.79 21.60
N GLY A 148 -0.81 -4.20 20.47
CA GLY A 148 -1.08 -2.82 20.04
C GLY A 148 0.22 -2.08 19.73
N SER A 149 0.20 -1.18 18.74
CA SER A 149 1.42 -0.46 18.29
C SER A 149 2.12 0.33 19.41
N GLY A 150 1.37 0.83 20.39
CA GLY A 150 1.93 1.49 21.59
C GLY A 150 2.36 0.54 22.71
N ARG A 151 2.23 -0.78 22.56
CA ARG A 151 2.47 -1.76 23.65
C ARG A 151 3.51 -2.82 23.32
N THR A 152 3.63 -3.19 22.05
CA THR A 152 4.60 -4.18 21.57
C THR A 152 5.57 -3.52 20.62
N ARG A 153 6.87 -3.62 20.91
CA ARG A 153 7.95 -3.09 20.08
C ARG A 153 8.89 -4.21 19.65
N LEU A 154 9.10 -4.36 18.35
CA LEU A 154 10.21 -5.09 17.78
C LEU A 154 11.35 -4.08 17.52
N TYR A 155 12.49 -4.27 18.19
CA TYR A 155 13.64 -3.39 18.07
C TYR A 155 14.71 -4.04 17.20
N ALA A 156 14.86 -3.56 15.96
CA ALA A 156 15.80 -4.11 14.99
C ALA A 156 17.17 -3.46 15.09
N THR A 157 18.22 -4.26 15.30
CA THR A 157 19.58 -3.74 15.49
C THR A 157 20.48 -3.92 14.27
N ARG A 158 20.03 -4.67 13.26
CA ARG A 158 20.77 -4.98 12.04
C ARG A 158 19.93 -4.66 10.81
N ASN A 159 20.58 -4.24 9.73
CA ASN A 159 19.93 -3.97 8.44
C ASN A 159 20.03 -5.16 7.47
N LEU A 160 19.26 -5.14 6.39
CA LEU A 160 19.23 -6.21 5.39
C LEU A 160 20.59 -6.46 4.72
N THR A 161 21.46 -5.44 4.60
CA THR A 161 22.84 -5.64 4.10
C THR A 161 23.65 -6.55 5.01
N GLU A 162 23.51 -6.42 6.33
CA GLU A 162 24.19 -7.27 7.30
C GLU A 162 23.57 -8.67 7.42
N LEU A 163 22.25 -8.78 7.23
CA LEU A 163 21.49 -10.02 7.41
C LEU A 163 21.53 -10.92 6.16
N ILE A 164 21.41 -10.32 4.99
CA ILE A 164 21.29 -11.01 3.70
C ILE A 164 22.54 -10.80 2.85
N GLY A 165 23.03 -9.56 2.78
CA GLY A 165 24.17 -9.18 1.95
C GLY A 165 23.88 -7.92 1.15
N VAL A 166 24.90 -7.43 0.45
CA VAL A 166 24.73 -6.31 -0.49
C VAL A 166 23.73 -6.72 -1.57
N TYR A 167 22.73 -5.87 -1.81
CA TYR A 167 21.79 -6.05 -2.92
C TYR A 167 22.01 -4.92 -3.92
N GLY A 168 22.69 -5.22 -5.03
CA GLY A 168 22.92 -4.25 -6.11
C GLY A 168 21.70 -4.07 -7.02
N SER A 169 21.69 -2.96 -7.77
CA SER A 169 20.72 -2.72 -8.82
C SER A 169 20.94 -3.65 -10.02
N ARG A 170 19.86 -4.30 -10.49
CA ARG A 170 19.87 -5.09 -11.75
C ARG A 170 20.16 -4.25 -13.00
N TYR A 171 20.03 -2.93 -12.89
CA TYR A 171 20.32 -1.96 -13.96
C TYR A 171 21.76 -1.41 -13.89
N GLY A 172 22.61 -2.00 -13.04
CA GLY A 172 24.00 -1.56 -12.83
C GLY A 172 24.14 -0.35 -11.92
N GLY A 173 25.39 0.13 -11.80
CA GLY A 173 25.78 1.22 -10.91
C GLY A 173 26.12 0.78 -9.48
N ASP A 174 26.26 1.76 -8.60
CA ASP A 174 26.59 1.63 -7.18
C ASP A 174 25.36 1.66 -6.25
N LYS A 175 24.17 1.77 -6.84
CA LYS A 175 22.90 1.83 -6.11
C LYS A 175 22.62 0.55 -5.33
N SER A 176 22.15 0.73 -4.11
CA SER A 176 21.63 -0.33 -3.25
C SER A 176 20.15 -0.55 -3.54
N SER A 177 19.79 -1.76 -3.98
CA SER A 177 18.41 -2.19 -4.13
C SER A 177 17.66 -2.25 -2.80
N TRP A 178 18.34 -2.26 -1.65
CA TRP A 178 17.67 -2.06 -0.35
C TRP A 178 17.02 -0.67 -0.22
N SER A 179 17.35 0.26 -1.11
CA SER A 179 16.67 1.55 -1.18
C SER A 179 15.23 1.45 -1.70
N TRP A 180 14.83 0.28 -2.20
CA TRP A 180 13.48 0.04 -2.66
C TRP A 180 12.98 -1.39 -2.35
N ALA A 181 13.81 -2.37 -2.02
CA ALA A 181 13.41 -3.77 -1.85
C ALA A 181 13.44 -4.28 -0.40
N GLY A 182 12.68 -5.34 -0.12
CA GLY A 182 12.76 -6.10 1.14
C GLY A 182 12.24 -5.37 2.39
N GLY A 183 12.17 -6.10 3.50
CA GLY A 183 11.70 -5.58 4.79
C GLY A 183 12.25 -6.41 5.95
N LEU A 184 12.44 -5.79 7.12
CA LEU A 184 12.82 -6.47 8.36
C LEU A 184 11.68 -7.31 8.92
N ILE A 185 10.43 -6.96 8.58
CA ILE A 185 9.29 -7.87 8.63
C ILE A 185 8.86 -8.13 7.18
N TRP A 186 9.05 -9.36 6.70
CA TRP A 186 8.83 -9.71 5.30
C TRP A 186 7.72 -10.76 5.19
N LEU A 187 6.61 -10.36 4.56
CA LEU A 187 5.52 -11.23 4.17
C LEU A 187 5.79 -11.65 2.73
N ALA A 188 6.36 -12.82 2.53
CA ALA A 188 6.57 -13.41 1.22
C ALA A 188 6.47 -14.93 1.32
N PRO A 189 5.95 -15.66 0.31
CA PRO A 189 5.93 -17.12 0.32
C PRO A 189 7.34 -17.65 0.65
N GLU A 190 7.45 -18.63 1.55
CA GLU A 190 8.76 -19.10 2.04
C GLU A 190 9.72 -19.48 0.90
N ALA A 191 9.22 -20.23 -0.09
CA ALA A 191 10.00 -20.60 -1.27
C ALA A 191 10.48 -19.37 -2.08
N ARG A 192 9.64 -18.33 -2.17
CA ARG A 192 9.97 -17.08 -2.85
C ARG A 192 11.03 -16.29 -2.09
N TRP A 193 10.88 -16.19 -0.76
CA TRP A 193 11.87 -15.52 0.09
C TRP A 193 13.23 -16.21 0.03
N ASN A 194 13.26 -17.55 0.09
CA ASN A 194 14.49 -18.32 -0.06
C ASN A 194 15.15 -18.04 -1.43
N SER A 195 14.40 -18.15 -2.53
CA SER A 195 14.97 -17.95 -3.87
C SER A 195 15.48 -16.52 -4.11
N LEU A 196 14.82 -15.49 -3.55
CA LEU A 196 15.29 -14.11 -3.59
C LEU A 196 16.61 -13.95 -2.84
N THR A 197 16.64 -14.39 -1.58
CA THR A 197 17.77 -14.12 -0.70
C THR A 197 19.00 -14.93 -1.07
N GLU A 198 18.83 -16.15 -1.61
CA GLU A 198 19.90 -16.93 -2.23
C GLU A 198 20.50 -16.21 -3.44
N ALA A 199 19.65 -15.70 -4.36
CA ALA A 199 20.12 -14.95 -5.51
C ALA A 199 20.82 -13.63 -5.12
N ILE A 200 20.35 -12.93 -4.10
CA ILE A 200 21.00 -11.73 -3.56
C ILE A 200 22.38 -12.07 -2.99
N ARG A 201 22.49 -13.13 -2.18
CA ARG A 201 23.78 -13.62 -1.65
C ARG A 201 24.76 -14.00 -2.75
N ALA A 202 24.24 -14.60 -3.82
CA ALA A 202 25.00 -14.93 -5.03
C ALA A 202 25.27 -13.72 -5.95
N LYS A 203 24.80 -12.52 -5.59
CA LYS A 203 24.93 -11.27 -6.37
C LYS A 203 24.33 -11.36 -7.79
N ALA A 204 23.24 -12.12 -7.93
CA ALA A 204 22.55 -12.36 -9.21
C ALA A 204 21.43 -11.33 -9.51
N TRP A 205 21.13 -10.43 -8.56
CA TRP A 205 20.18 -9.31 -8.71
C TRP A 205 18.82 -9.71 -9.32
N PRO A 206 18.02 -10.52 -8.60
CA PRO A 206 16.84 -11.16 -9.16
C PRO A 206 15.72 -10.17 -9.48
N PHE A 207 14.85 -10.55 -10.42
CA PHE A 207 13.48 -10.01 -10.48
C PHE A 207 12.70 -10.43 -9.25
N GLU A 208 11.70 -9.65 -8.87
CA GLU A 208 11.01 -9.76 -7.58
C GLU A 208 9.57 -10.26 -7.69
N GLY A 209 9.05 -10.36 -8.93
CA GLY A 209 7.64 -10.64 -9.23
C GLY A 209 7.17 -12.09 -9.10
N TRP A 210 5.97 -12.32 -9.65
CA TRP A 210 5.18 -13.55 -9.57
C TRP A 210 5.73 -14.73 -10.39
N THR A 211 6.76 -14.49 -11.20
CA THR A 211 7.27 -15.43 -12.20
C THR A 211 8.74 -15.77 -11.95
N GLY A 212 9.16 -15.69 -10.69
CA GLY A 212 10.50 -16.12 -10.25
C GLY A 212 11.59 -15.09 -10.47
N ASN A 213 12.85 -15.52 -10.29
CA ASN A 213 14.00 -14.61 -10.34
C ASN A 213 14.34 -14.11 -11.75
N ARG A 214 13.80 -14.76 -12.79
CA ARG A 214 14.08 -14.50 -14.21
C ARG A 214 12.83 -14.20 -15.04
N ARG A 215 11.64 -14.18 -14.41
CA ARG A 215 10.33 -13.99 -15.05
C ARG A 215 9.89 -15.12 -16.00
N ASP A 216 10.40 -16.33 -15.78
CA ASP A 216 10.16 -17.53 -16.58
C ASP A 216 9.58 -18.72 -15.77
N GLU A 217 9.38 -18.58 -14.46
CA GLU A 217 8.83 -19.61 -13.58
C GLU A 217 7.29 -19.65 -13.64
N TRP A 218 6.75 -19.99 -14.82
CA TRP A 218 5.31 -20.12 -15.07
C TRP A 218 5.02 -21.13 -16.17
N ARG A 219 3.75 -21.57 -16.27
CA ARG A 219 3.25 -22.45 -17.34
C ARG A 219 1.91 -21.92 -17.85
N PRO A 220 1.63 -22.01 -19.17
CA PRO A 220 0.34 -21.61 -19.70
C PRO A 220 -0.76 -22.55 -19.18
N LEU A 221 -1.88 -21.97 -18.75
CA LEU A 221 -3.11 -22.71 -18.42
C LEU A 221 -4.07 -22.70 -19.61
N THR A 222 -4.27 -21.54 -20.24
CA THR A 222 -5.10 -21.39 -21.44
C THR A 222 -4.87 -20.01 -22.08
N GLY A 223 -5.06 -19.93 -23.41
CA GLY A 223 -5.23 -18.66 -24.09
C GLY A 223 -6.55 -17.98 -23.73
N VAL A 224 -6.60 -16.66 -23.88
CA VAL A 224 -7.76 -15.81 -23.61
C VAL A 224 -8.22 -15.14 -24.93
N ALA A 225 -9.52 -15.18 -25.21
CA ALA A 225 -10.09 -14.49 -26.37
C ALA A 225 -10.20 -12.98 -26.12
N PRO A 226 -10.34 -12.15 -27.17
CA PRO A 226 -10.48 -10.72 -27.01
C PRO A 226 -11.60 -10.31 -26.05
N ALA A 227 -11.31 -9.32 -25.21
CA ALA A 227 -12.23 -8.79 -24.19
C ALA A 227 -11.90 -7.32 -23.91
N ARG A 228 -12.87 -6.56 -23.41
CA ARG A 228 -12.69 -5.13 -23.13
C ARG A 228 -12.34 -4.88 -21.66
N GLN A 229 -11.55 -3.83 -21.41
CA GLN A 229 -11.35 -3.25 -20.08
C GLN A 229 -12.72 -3.06 -19.39
N GLY A 230 -12.79 -3.41 -18.11
CA GLY A 230 -14.04 -3.34 -17.35
C GLY A 230 -14.90 -4.61 -17.41
N SER A 231 -14.59 -5.59 -18.27
CA SER A 231 -15.34 -6.84 -18.34
C SER A 231 -15.08 -7.72 -17.11
N TRP A 232 -16.14 -8.29 -16.53
CA TRP A 232 -16.06 -9.23 -15.41
C TRP A 232 -15.89 -10.69 -15.84
N THR A 233 -16.07 -10.94 -17.13
CA THR A 233 -15.96 -12.28 -17.72
C THR A 233 -15.04 -12.26 -18.92
N MET A 234 -14.31 -13.34 -19.11
CA MET A 234 -13.50 -13.60 -20.30
C MET A 234 -13.88 -14.96 -20.89
N THR A 235 -13.60 -15.13 -22.18
CA THR A 235 -13.69 -16.43 -22.85
C THR A 235 -12.29 -17.01 -22.98
N VAL A 236 -12.09 -18.26 -22.54
CA VAL A 236 -10.80 -18.95 -22.63
C VAL A 236 -10.81 -20.01 -23.73
N THR A 237 -9.64 -20.44 -24.20
CA THR A 237 -9.51 -21.56 -25.15
C THR A 237 -9.96 -22.88 -24.53
N SER A 238 -9.50 -23.19 -23.31
CA SER A 238 -9.87 -24.40 -22.57
C SER A 238 -10.05 -24.09 -21.07
N PRO A 239 -11.12 -24.57 -20.43
CA PRO A 239 -11.33 -24.38 -19.00
C PRO A 239 -10.66 -25.47 -18.14
N ALA A 240 -10.03 -26.49 -18.74
CA ALA A 240 -9.61 -27.71 -18.03
C ALA A 240 -8.65 -27.48 -16.84
N GLY A 241 -7.84 -26.43 -16.88
CA GLY A 241 -6.93 -26.05 -15.79
C GLY A 241 -7.50 -25.07 -14.77
N LEU A 242 -8.77 -24.68 -14.91
CA LEU A 242 -9.37 -23.57 -14.16
C LEU A 242 -10.45 -24.07 -13.20
N ARG A 243 -10.52 -23.45 -12.02
CA ARG A 243 -11.57 -23.72 -11.04
C ARG A 243 -11.90 -22.47 -10.24
N PRO A 244 -13.16 -22.30 -9.77
CA PRO A 244 -13.50 -21.24 -8.82
C PRO A 244 -12.57 -21.25 -7.60
N GLY A 245 -12.18 -20.07 -7.13
CA GLY A 245 -11.27 -19.86 -6.02
C GLY A 245 -9.77 -19.92 -6.38
N ALA A 246 -9.40 -20.48 -7.54
CA ALA A 246 -8.01 -20.51 -7.96
C ALA A 246 -7.49 -19.09 -8.27
N LEU A 247 -6.32 -18.77 -7.75
CA LEU A 247 -5.55 -17.63 -8.20
C LEU A 247 -4.83 -18.02 -9.50
N VAL A 248 -4.88 -17.13 -10.49
CA VAL A 248 -4.18 -17.27 -11.78
C VAL A 248 -3.53 -15.95 -12.12
N LEU A 249 -2.57 -15.97 -13.05
CA LEU A 249 -1.92 -14.77 -13.56
C LEU A 249 -2.41 -14.49 -14.98
N LEU A 250 -3.09 -13.36 -15.20
CA LEU A 250 -3.32 -12.85 -16.55
C LEU A 250 -2.01 -12.22 -17.04
N ARG A 251 -1.49 -12.73 -18.16
CA ARG A 251 -0.30 -12.20 -18.82
C ARG A 251 -0.67 -11.60 -20.17
N LEU A 252 -0.27 -10.35 -20.38
CA LEU A 252 -0.35 -9.66 -21.66
C LEU A 252 1.08 -9.32 -22.08
N ALA A 253 1.58 -9.98 -23.12
CA ALA A 253 2.87 -9.64 -23.71
C ALA A 253 2.74 -8.32 -24.46
N ASP A 254 3.78 -7.50 -24.39
CA ASP A 254 3.85 -6.34 -25.27
C ASP A 254 4.27 -6.79 -26.67
N ASP A 255 3.72 -6.16 -27.69
CA ASP A 255 4.07 -6.45 -29.08
C ASP A 255 5.26 -5.59 -29.53
N PRO A 256 5.92 -5.89 -30.67
CA PRO A 256 7.07 -5.10 -31.14
C PRO A 256 6.77 -3.62 -31.40
N GLY A 257 5.50 -3.23 -31.57
CA GLY A 257 5.08 -1.83 -31.70
C GLY A 257 4.79 -1.13 -30.38
N HIS A 258 4.97 -1.80 -29.23
CA HIS A 258 4.65 -1.27 -27.90
C HIS A 258 3.18 -0.85 -27.70
N THR A 259 2.25 -1.43 -28.46
CA THR A 259 0.84 -1.01 -28.43
C THR A 259 0.14 -1.36 -27.12
N LEU A 260 0.68 -2.28 -26.30
CA LEU A 260 0.20 -2.50 -24.95
C LEU A 260 0.57 -1.33 -24.03
N LEU A 261 1.81 -0.81 -24.12
CA LEU A 261 2.24 0.35 -23.35
C LEU A 261 1.48 1.61 -23.77
N GLU A 262 1.25 1.79 -25.07
CA GLU A 262 0.37 2.84 -25.59
C GLU A 262 -1.03 2.76 -24.99
N HIS A 263 -1.62 1.55 -24.95
CA HIS A 263 -2.95 1.34 -24.36
C HIS A 263 -2.98 1.65 -22.86
N MET A 264 -1.92 1.30 -22.11
CA MET A 264 -1.80 1.69 -20.70
C MET A 264 -1.69 3.20 -20.51
N ALA A 265 -1.14 3.92 -21.49
CA ALA A 265 -1.06 5.38 -21.53
C ALA A 265 -2.34 6.05 -22.09
N GLY A 266 -3.37 5.27 -22.46
CA GLY A 266 -4.65 5.76 -22.97
C GLY A 266 -4.75 5.81 -24.50
N GLY A 267 -3.69 5.47 -25.21
CA GLY A 267 -3.58 5.49 -26.67
C GLY A 267 -3.59 6.90 -27.28
N GLY A 268 -3.67 6.94 -28.61
CA GLY A 268 -3.74 8.19 -29.37
C GLY A 268 -2.37 8.78 -29.74
N PRO A 269 -2.35 9.95 -30.38
CA PRO A 269 -1.15 10.45 -31.07
C PRO A 269 0.08 10.67 -30.19
N GLY A 270 -0.12 11.03 -28.92
CA GLY A 270 0.97 11.25 -27.96
C GLY A 270 1.72 9.97 -27.62
N PRO A 271 1.04 8.96 -27.03
CA PRO A 271 1.64 7.63 -26.80
C PRO A 271 2.17 6.95 -28.07
N GLU A 272 1.47 7.06 -29.21
CA GLU A 272 1.90 6.49 -30.50
C GLU A 272 3.19 7.13 -31.04
N ALA A 273 3.45 8.40 -30.71
CA ALA A 273 4.68 9.11 -31.09
C ALA A 273 5.82 8.94 -30.08
N TYR A 274 5.59 8.24 -28.95
CA TYR A 274 6.57 8.13 -27.88
C TYR A 274 7.66 7.09 -28.21
N SER A 275 8.92 7.39 -27.88
CA SER A 275 10.03 6.44 -28.03
C SER A 275 10.07 5.49 -26.84
N TRP A 276 9.59 4.26 -27.04
CA TRP A 276 9.49 3.21 -26.02
C TRP A 276 10.75 2.33 -25.93
N ASP A 277 11.40 2.03 -27.05
CA ASP A 277 12.50 1.05 -27.14
C ASP A 277 13.67 1.33 -26.19
N ASP A 278 14.02 2.60 -25.99
CA ASP A 278 15.12 3.05 -25.13
C ASP A 278 14.75 3.06 -23.63
N LYS A 279 13.48 2.83 -23.30
CA LYS A 279 12.97 2.76 -21.92
C LYS A 279 13.15 1.37 -21.34
N THR A 280 14.38 0.89 -21.35
CA THR A 280 14.77 -0.49 -20.97
C THR A 280 14.31 -0.91 -19.57
N LYS A 281 14.22 0.01 -18.61
CA LYS A 281 13.66 -0.31 -17.29
C LYS A 281 12.14 -0.49 -17.36
N LEU A 282 11.42 0.35 -18.10
CA LEU A 282 9.98 0.17 -18.32
C LEU A 282 9.68 -1.13 -19.06
N THR A 283 10.36 -1.38 -20.18
CA THR A 283 10.15 -2.57 -21.00
C THR A 283 10.58 -3.85 -20.28
N SER A 284 11.44 -3.77 -19.25
CA SER A 284 11.72 -4.91 -18.37
C SER A 284 10.55 -5.34 -17.48
N TYR A 285 9.48 -4.54 -17.36
CA TYR A 285 8.28 -4.88 -16.59
C TYR A 285 7.20 -5.58 -17.43
N VAL A 286 7.27 -5.56 -18.76
CA VAL A 286 6.37 -6.35 -19.62
C VAL A 286 6.91 -7.78 -19.79
N PRO A 287 6.10 -8.85 -19.89
CA PRO A 287 4.63 -8.85 -19.96
C PRO A 287 3.93 -8.24 -18.74
N TYR A 288 2.79 -7.59 -18.95
CA TYR A 288 1.92 -7.16 -17.86
C TYR A 288 1.37 -8.39 -17.13
N GLU A 289 1.56 -8.45 -15.82
CA GLU A 289 1.27 -9.62 -14.97
C GLU A 289 0.25 -9.25 -13.90
N TRP A 290 -1.03 -9.60 -14.12
CA TRP A 290 -2.12 -9.25 -13.20
C TRP A 290 -2.69 -10.50 -12.50
N PRO A 291 -2.40 -10.70 -11.20
CA PRO A 291 -2.94 -11.82 -10.45
C PRO A 291 -4.42 -11.59 -10.15
N VAL A 292 -5.25 -12.60 -10.42
CA VAL A 292 -6.70 -12.51 -10.23
C VAL A 292 -7.30 -13.86 -9.86
N ARG A 293 -8.26 -13.85 -8.94
CA ARG A 293 -9.00 -15.06 -8.58
C ARG A 293 -10.13 -15.32 -9.56
N ILE A 294 -10.30 -16.58 -9.91
CA ILE A 294 -11.44 -17.05 -10.68
C ILE A 294 -12.65 -17.15 -9.76
N ALA A 295 -13.70 -16.39 -10.04
CA ALA A 295 -14.97 -16.44 -9.30
C ALA A 295 -15.88 -17.56 -9.81
N GLY A 296 -15.83 -17.89 -11.10
CA GLY A 296 -16.70 -18.89 -11.71
C GLY A 296 -16.18 -19.43 -13.03
N VAL A 297 -16.54 -20.68 -13.36
CA VAL A 297 -16.21 -21.32 -14.64
C VAL A 297 -17.48 -22.00 -15.17
N HIS A 298 -17.95 -21.56 -16.34
CA HIS A 298 -19.12 -22.09 -17.04
C HIS A 298 -18.77 -22.37 -18.50
N GLY A 299 -18.44 -23.63 -18.80
CA GLY A 299 -17.85 -23.98 -20.09
C GLY A 299 -16.56 -23.17 -20.31
N ARG A 300 -16.46 -22.48 -21.46
CA ARG A 300 -15.33 -21.61 -21.79
C ARG A 300 -15.41 -20.19 -21.22
N ARG A 301 -16.52 -19.83 -20.54
CA ARG A 301 -16.69 -18.52 -19.91
C ARG A 301 -16.16 -18.57 -18.47
N VAL A 302 -15.19 -17.71 -18.18
CA VAL A 302 -14.57 -17.56 -16.86
C VAL A 302 -15.00 -16.22 -16.28
N THR A 303 -15.48 -16.22 -15.04
CA THR A 303 -15.82 -15.01 -14.28
C THR A 303 -14.66 -14.69 -13.34
N LEU A 304 -14.22 -13.43 -13.34
CA LEU A 304 -13.16 -12.91 -12.48
C LEU A 304 -13.76 -12.27 -11.23
N GLU A 305 -12.99 -12.23 -10.14
CA GLU A 305 -13.44 -11.52 -8.92
C GLU A 305 -13.35 -9.99 -9.00
N ARG A 306 -12.70 -9.47 -10.05
CA ARG A 306 -12.54 -8.05 -10.37
C ARG A 306 -12.61 -7.85 -11.89
N PRO A 307 -13.06 -6.68 -12.38
CA PRO A 307 -13.14 -6.42 -13.80
C PRO A 307 -11.74 -6.31 -14.42
N LEU A 308 -11.62 -6.61 -15.71
CA LEU A 308 -10.36 -6.55 -16.45
C LEU A 308 -9.72 -5.15 -16.37
N PRO A 309 -8.43 -5.05 -16.03
CA PRO A 309 -7.74 -3.76 -15.86
C PRO A 309 -7.39 -3.10 -17.19
N LEU A 310 -7.32 -3.87 -18.28
CA LEU A 310 -6.97 -3.44 -19.63
C LEU A 310 -7.83 -4.19 -20.65
N ASP A 311 -7.77 -3.77 -21.91
CA ASP A 311 -8.29 -4.59 -22.99
C ASP A 311 -7.45 -5.87 -23.10
N VAL A 312 -8.01 -6.86 -23.78
CA VAL A 312 -7.33 -8.09 -24.15
C VAL A 312 -7.38 -8.16 -25.67
N ARG A 313 -6.23 -8.06 -26.33
CA ARG A 313 -6.11 -8.06 -27.79
C ARG A 313 -5.16 -9.18 -28.28
N PRO A 314 -5.41 -9.80 -29.45
CA PRO A 314 -4.62 -10.94 -29.93
C PRO A 314 -3.12 -10.66 -30.06
N GLU A 315 -2.74 -9.45 -30.50
CA GLU A 315 -1.37 -8.99 -30.67
C GLU A 315 -0.54 -9.05 -29.37
N TRP A 316 -1.21 -8.99 -28.20
CA TRP A 316 -0.58 -9.06 -26.88
C TRP A 316 -0.47 -10.48 -26.32
N ASN A 317 -0.69 -11.51 -27.15
CA ASN A 317 -0.64 -12.94 -26.81
C ASN A 317 -1.23 -13.24 -25.41
N PRO A 318 -2.53 -12.98 -25.19
CA PRO A 318 -3.13 -13.00 -23.86
C PRO A 318 -3.34 -14.42 -23.33
N GLN A 319 -2.86 -14.67 -22.11
CA GLN A 319 -2.89 -15.99 -21.49
C GLN A 319 -3.22 -15.93 -20.00
N LEU A 320 -3.92 -16.94 -19.50
CA LEU A 320 -3.90 -17.29 -18.08
C LEU A 320 -2.76 -18.27 -17.84
N THR A 321 -1.93 -18.01 -16.83
CA THR A 321 -0.79 -18.83 -16.47
C THR A 321 -0.77 -19.19 -15.00
N THR A 322 0.07 -20.16 -14.63
CA THR A 322 0.49 -20.33 -13.24
C THR A 322 1.37 -19.16 -12.79
N HIS A 323 1.64 -19.11 -11.50
CA HIS A 323 2.56 -18.17 -10.84
C HIS A 323 3.32 -18.90 -9.73
N VAL A 324 4.35 -18.26 -9.16
CA VAL A 324 4.95 -18.73 -7.90
C VAL A 324 3.85 -18.83 -6.82
N PRO A 325 3.87 -19.84 -5.93
CA PRO A 325 2.83 -19.98 -4.90
C PRO A 325 2.63 -18.68 -4.11
N GLU A 326 1.39 -18.24 -3.97
CA GLU A 326 1.05 -16.98 -3.32
C GLU A 326 1.06 -17.07 -1.80
N LEU A 327 1.38 -15.96 -1.15
CA LEU A 327 1.12 -15.78 0.27
C LEU A 327 -0.27 -15.16 0.42
N THR A 328 -1.18 -15.84 1.10
CA THR A 328 -2.56 -15.35 1.23
C THR A 328 -3.13 -15.47 2.63
N GLY A 329 -4.01 -14.54 3.00
CA GLY A 329 -4.69 -14.53 4.30
C GLY A 329 -3.78 -14.22 5.49
N SER A 330 -2.52 -13.85 5.26
CA SER A 330 -1.53 -13.55 6.28
C SER A 330 -1.51 -12.06 6.60
N GLY A 331 -0.98 -11.71 7.77
CA GLY A 331 -0.88 -10.31 8.13
C GLY A 331 -0.01 -9.99 9.34
N VAL A 332 0.19 -8.70 9.55
CA VAL A 332 0.94 -8.15 10.68
C VAL A 332 0.10 -7.08 11.34
N GLY A 333 -0.01 -7.08 12.67
CA GLY A 333 -0.71 -5.99 13.32
C GLY A 333 -0.48 -5.81 14.80
N GLY A 334 -0.78 -4.60 15.27
CA GLY A 334 -0.70 -4.22 16.67
C GLY A 334 0.73 -4.17 17.21
N LEU A 335 1.69 -3.63 16.47
CA LEU A 335 3.08 -3.52 16.92
C LEU A 335 3.80 -2.30 16.34
N THR A 336 4.88 -1.89 17.00
CA THR A 336 5.88 -0.98 16.43
C THR A 336 7.10 -1.78 16.00
N LEU A 337 7.59 -1.57 14.79
CA LEU A 337 8.94 -1.93 14.38
C LEU A 337 9.82 -0.68 14.45
N GLU A 338 10.82 -0.70 15.32
CA GLU A 338 11.77 0.41 15.47
C GLU A 338 13.16 -0.08 15.11
N ALA A 339 13.75 0.49 14.07
CA ALA A 339 15.15 0.27 13.76
C ALA A 339 16.04 1.09 14.70
N VAL A 340 17.27 0.62 14.93
CA VAL A 340 18.31 1.44 15.54
C VAL A 340 18.43 2.77 14.79
N GLU A 341 18.46 3.87 15.53
CA GLU A 341 18.53 5.20 14.92
C GLU A 341 19.95 5.46 14.39
N THR A 342 20.08 5.45 13.07
CA THR A 342 21.28 5.87 12.34
C THR A 342 20.96 7.06 11.44
N PRO A 343 21.89 7.95 11.08
CA PRO A 343 21.61 8.97 10.07
C PRO A 343 21.03 8.39 8.77
N GLN A 344 20.13 9.14 8.12
CA GLN A 344 19.60 8.74 6.80
C GLN A 344 20.75 8.62 5.81
N GLN A 345 20.76 7.52 5.04
CA GLN A 345 21.78 7.29 4.02
C GLN A 345 21.59 8.22 2.82
N GLN A 346 22.68 8.46 2.08
CA GLN A 346 22.61 9.19 0.83
C GLN A 346 21.69 8.47 -0.16
N HIS A 347 21.08 9.24 -1.06
CA HIS A 347 20.09 8.79 -2.02
C HIS A 347 20.56 7.52 -2.77
N LEU A 348 19.70 6.49 -2.75
CA LEU A 348 19.92 5.16 -3.37
C LEU A 348 21.04 4.30 -2.75
N LEU A 349 21.55 4.66 -1.57
CA LEU A 349 22.59 3.91 -0.84
C LEU A 349 22.10 3.36 0.51
N ASP A 350 20.79 3.12 0.64
CA ASP A 350 20.22 2.59 1.88
C ASP A 350 20.80 1.21 2.23
N LYS A 351 20.99 0.96 3.53
CA LYS A 351 21.49 -0.33 4.02
C LYS A 351 20.37 -1.35 4.22
N GLY A 352 19.12 -0.89 4.26
CA GLY A 352 17.95 -1.72 4.37
C GLY A 352 17.47 -1.89 5.81
N TYR A 353 17.43 -0.82 6.60
CA TYR A 353 16.55 -0.76 7.76
C TYR A 353 15.09 -0.59 7.31
N ASN A 354 14.60 -1.49 6.46
CA ASN A 354 13.29 -1.39 5.84
C ASN A 354 12.22 -1.97 6.76
N GLY A 355 11.04 -1.37 6.77
CA GLY A 355 9.97 -1.73 7.66
C GLY A 355 9.26 -3.03 7.27
N VAL A 356 7.99 -2.93 6.89
CA VAL A 356 7.16 -4.09 6.56
C VAL A 356 6.98 -4.18 5.05
N THR A 357 7.34 -5.32 4.45
CA THR A 357 7.23 -5.53 3.00
C THR A 357 6.39 -6.76 2.69
N LEU A 358 5.41 -6.59 1.80
CA LEU A 358 4.54 -7.63 1.27
C LEU A 358 5.00 -7.93 -0.16
N GLN A 359 5.36 -9.18 -0.43
CA GLN A 359 5.88 -9.61 -1.72
C GLN A 359 5.29 -10.92 -2.21
N CYS A 360 4.83 -10.95 -3.46
CA CYS A 360 4.03 -12.07 -4.00
C CYS A 360 2.89 -12.42 -3.03
N ALA A 361 2.26 -11.38 -2.49
CA ALA A 361 1.21 -11.46 -1.48
C ALA A 361 -0.14 -11.13 -2.11
N TYR A 362 -1.16 -11.92 -1.76
CA TYR A 362 -2.51 -11.78 -2.27
C TYR A 362 -3.52 -11.88 -1.13
N ASP A 363 -4.42 -10.91 -0.96
CA ASP A 363 -5.31 -10.86 0.21
C ASP A 363 -4.52 -10.96 1.54
N CYS A 364 -3.42 -10.21 1.65
CA CYS A 364 -2.68 -10.02 2.91
C CYS A 364 -2.93 -8.63 3.49
N TRP A 365 -2.57 -8.41 4.75
CA TRP A 365 -2.85 -7.13 5.40
C TRP A 365 -1.84 -6.71 6.47
N VAL A 366 -1.79 -5.40 6.71
CA VAL A 366 -1.07 -4.77 7.81
C VAL A 366 -2.04 -3.83 8.53
N ASP A 367 -2.13 -3.90 9.86
CA ASP A 367 -3.10 -3.09 10.61
C ASP A 367 -2.59 -2.68 12.00
N ASP A 368 -2.67 -1.38 12.32
CA ASP A 368 -2.10 -0.82 13.57
C ASP A 368 -0.60 -1.13 13.69
N VAL A 369 0.18 -0.64 12.72
CA VAL A 369 1.64 -0.81 12.70
C VAL A 369 2.34 0.53 12.54
N THR A 370 3.28 0.79 13.45
CA THR A 370 4.20 1.93 13.33
C THR A 370 5.58 1.40 12.93
N VAL A 371 6.20 2.03 11.94
CA VAL A 371 7.61 1.83 11.60
C VAL A 371 8.38 3.10 11.95
N ARG A 372 9.51 2.95 12.64
CA ARG A 372 10.27 4.09 13.17
C ARG A 372 11.77 3.96 12.90
N HIS A 373 12.39 5.07 12.52
CA HIS A 373 13.81 5.18 12.15
C HIS A 373 14.26 4.28 10.99
N VAL A 374 13.33 3.95 10.11
CA VAL A 374 13.53 3.06 8.96
C VAL A 374 14.08 3.82 7.74
N ASP A 375 14.77 3.08 6.86
CA ASP A 375 15.17 3.58 5.54
C ASP A 375 13.93 3.66 4.63
N ASN A 376 13.15 2.58 4.57
CA ASN A 376 11.87 2.53 3.85
C ASN A 376 10.75 2.03 4.78
N GLY A 377 9.55 2.61 4.71
CA GLY A 377 8.47 2.33 5.65
C GLY A 377 7.69 1.06 5.34
N PHE A 378 6.81 1.12 4.35
CA PHE A 378 5.98 -0.01 3.94
C PHE A 378 6.10 -0.32 2.45
N GLY A 379 6.33 -1.58 2.12
CA GLY A 379 6.55 -2.05 0.75
C GLY A 379 5.47 -2.98 0.23
N LEU A 380 5.07 -2.78 -1.02
CA LEU A 380 4.25 -3.68 -1.83
C LEU A 380 5.05 -4.02 -3.10
N VAL A 381 5.42 -5.29 -3.28
CA VAL A 381 6.27 -5.75 -4.39
C VAL A 381 5.61 -6.95 -5.06
N ALA A 382 5.08 -6.78 -6.27
CA ALA A 382 4.20 -7.78 -6.87
C ALA A 382 3.13 -8.24 -5.85
N ALA A 383 2.53 -7.29 -5.13
CA ALA A 383 1.48 -7.57 -4.16
C ALA A 383 0.15 -7.14 -4.77
N SER A 384 -0.91 -7.93 -4.53
CA SER A 384 -2.23 -7.59 -5.02
C SER A 384 -3.35 -7.83 -4.02
N ALA A 385 -4.40 -7.01 -4.09
CA ALA A 385 -5.54 -7.07 -3.19
C ALA A 385 -5.12 -7.06 -1.69
N CYS A 386 -4.02 -6.39 -1.35
CA CYS A 386 -3.57 -6.27 0.03
C CYS A 386 -4.07 -4.98 0.68
N THR A 387 -4.25 -4.97 2.00
CA THR A 387 -4.65 -3.78 2.75
C THR A 387 -3.63 -3.37 3.81
N LEU A 388 -3.13 -2.14 3.74
CA LEU A 388 -2.39 -1.47 4.80
C LEU A 388 -3.32 -0.46 5.45
N ARG A 389 -3.60 -0.60 6.74
CA ARG A 389 -4.52 0.26 7.47
C ARG A 389 -3.93 0.74 8.79
N ARG A 390 -4.20 1.98 9.18
CA ARG A 390 -3.71 2.53 10.46
C ARG A 390 -2.20 2.35 10.59
N THR A 391 -1.49 2.63 9.51
CA THR A 391 -0.04 2.53 9.41
C THR A 391 0.61 3.88 9.62
N ARG A 392 1.76 3.90 10.29
CA ARG A 392 2.48 5.13 10.62
C ARG A 392 3.96 5.02 10.33
N VAL A 393 4.53 5.99 9.63
CA VAL A 393 5.97 6.15 9.43
C VAL A 393 6.46 7.31 10.28
N ALA A 394 7.47 7.07 11.13
CA ALA A 394 7.95 8.03 12.12
C ALA A 394 9.48 8.04 12.29
N GLY A 395 10.00 9.03 13.01
CA GLY A 395 11.40 9.11 13.42
C GLY A 395 12.25 9.99 12.49
N ARG A 396 13.52 9.64 12.31
CA ARG A 396 14.58 10.46 11.67
C ARG A 396 14.34 10.92 10.22
N GLY A 397 13.26 10.47 9.59
CA GLY A 397 13.02 10.56 8.14
C GLY A 397 13.43 9.28 7.40
N SER A 398 12.77 9.04 6.28
CA SER A 398 12.94 7.86 5.43
C SER A 398 13.22 8.28 3.99
N HIS A 399 13.74 7.34 3.19
CA HIS A 399 13.85 7.46 1.75
C HIS A 399 12.46 7.31 1.10
N HIS A 400 11.86 6.12 1.15
CA HIS A 400 10.44 5.91 0.81
C HIS A 400 9.58 5.58 2.04
N PRO A 401 8.70 6.47 2.51
CA PRO A 401 7.69 6.12 3.51
C PRO A 401 6.82 4.93 3.04
N TYR A 402 6.43 4.92 1.77
CA TYR A 402 5.77 3.79 1.14
C TYR A 402 6.27 3.57 -0.29
N PHE A 403 6.22 2.33 -0.77
CA PHE A 403 6.45 2.02 -2.19
C PHE A 403 5.58 0.86 -2.71
N CYS A 404 5.10 1.01 -3.94
CA CYS A 404 4.49 -0.06 -4.74
C CYS A 404 5.33 -0.29 -6.00
N ARG A 405 5.77 -1.53 -6.25
CA ARG A 405 6.56 -1.88 -7.44
C ARG A 405 6.20 -3.25 -8.02
N GLU A 406 6.81 -3.57 -9.16
CA GLU A 406 6.84 -4.92 -9.76
C GLU A 406 5.41 -5.42 -10.05
N GLY A 407 4.58 -4.58 -10.65
CA GLY A 407 3.17 -4.91 -10.86
C GLY A 407 2.42 -5.13 -9.54
N SER A 408 2.47 -4.15 -8.64
CA SER A 408 1.62 -4.17 -7.45
C SER A 408 0.25 -3.59 -7.80
N HIS A 409 -0.80 -4.39 -7.62
CA HIS A 409 -2.12 -4.09 -8.18
C HIS A 409 -3.25 -4.14 -7.16
N ASP A 410 -4.27 -3.30 -7.30
CA ASP A 410 -5.51 -3.40 -6.52
C ASP A 410 -5.30 -3.32 -4.99
N ASN A 411 -4.20 -2.71 -4.51
CA ASN A 411 -3.94 -2.60 -3.07
C ASN A 411 -4.68 -1.40 -2.46
N LEU A 412 -5.02 -1.50 -1.17
CA LEU A 412 -5.64 -0.42 -0.40
C LEU A 412 -4.70 0.01 0.71
N ILE A 413 -4.33 1.29 0.72
CA ILE A 413 -3.63 1.93 1.82
C ILE A 413 -4.58 2.99 2.38
N GLU A 414 -5.01 2.83 3.63
CA GLU A 414 -6.02 3.69 4.23
C GLU A 414 -5.71 4.07 5.69
N ASP A 415 -6.18 5.25 6.11
CA ASP A 415 -5.98 5.77 7.47
C ASP A 415 -4.49 5.80 7.88
N PHE A 416 -3.63 6.30 6.97
CA PHE A 416 -2.18 6.26 7.13
C PHE A 416 -1.60 7.61 7.55
N THR A 417 -0.46 7.57 8.23
CA THR A 417 0.27 8.77 8.65
C THR A 417 1.74 8.70 8.24
N ILE A 418 2.25 9.80 7.68
CA ILE A 418 3.68 10.09 7.56
C ILE A 418 3.96 11.27 8.47
N GLU A 419 4.66 11.01 9.59
CA GLU A 419 5.01 12.07 10.54
C GLU A 419 6.14 12.95 9.98
N GLU A 420 6.26 14.15 10.54
CA GLU A 420 7.43 14.99 10.28
C GLU A 420 8.70 14.33 10.84
N ARG A 421 9.82 14.50 10.13
CA ARG A 421 11.10 13.92 10.54
C ARG A 421 11.58 14.56 11.84
N THR A 422 12.11 13.73 12.74
CA THR A 422 12.64 14.20 14.04
C THR A 422 14.09 14.67 13.97
N SER A 423 14.76 14.46 12.84
CA SER A 423 16.18 14.74 12.65
C SER A 423 16.38 15.46 11.32
N PRO A 424 17.30 16.44 11.21
CA PRO A 424 17.55 17.15 9.95
C PRO A 424 17.92 16.20 8.81
N ALA A 425 17.53 16.57 7.59
CA ALA A 425 17.97 15.87 6.39
C ALA A 425 19.49 15.92 6.26
N GLN A 426 20.12 14.77 6.00
CA GLN A 426 21.54 14.74 5.65
C GLN A 426 21.71 15.25 4.22
N SER A 427 22.93 15.68 3.86
CA SER A 427 23.24 16.09 2.48
C SER A 427 23.01 14.92 1.51
N ASN A 428 22.57 15.26 0.29
CA ASN A 428 22.31 14.28 -0.78
C ASN A 428 21.32 13.17 -0.39
N THR A 429 20.42 13.45 0.55
CA THR A 429 19.25 12.59 0.81
C THR A 429 18.09 13.03 -0.05
N GLN A 430 17.24 12.08 -0.42
CA GLN A 430 15.97 12.37 -1.09
C GLN A 430 14.84 11.81 -0.24
N LEU A 431 13.79 12.61 -0.09
CA LEU A 431 12.54 12.19 0.51
C LEU A 431 11.51 12.01 -0.62
N HIS A 432 11.02 10.79 -0.76
CA HIS A 432 9.89 10.48 -1.64
C HIS A 432 8.57 10.74 -0.90
N GLY A 433 7.60 9.86 -1.08
CA GLY A 433 6.38 9.85 -0.27
C GLY A 433 5.63 8.56 -0.48
N ILE A 434 4.43 8.66 -1.06
CA ILE A 434 3.64 7.48 -1.44
C ILE A 434 4.01 7.01 -2.85
N ASN A 435 5.12 6.27 -2.97
CA ASN A 435 5.67 5.79 -4.24
C ASN A 435 4.81 4.70 -4.89
N VAL A 436 4.60 4.81 -6.20
CA VAL A 436 3.97 3.78 -7.03
C VAL A 436 4.64 3.73 -8.39
N GLU A 437 5.22 2.61 -8.80
CA GLU A 437 5.98 2.52 -10.06
C GLU A 437 5.93 1.11 -10.67
N GLY A 438 6.66 0.89 -11.76
CA GLY A 438 6.85 -0.42 -12.36
C GLY A 438 5.53 -1.06 -12.77
N LEU A 439 4.74 -0.31 -13.55
CA LEU A 439 3.39 -0.66 -14.02
C LEU A 439 2.36 -0.95 -12.91
N SER A 440 2.67 -0.64 -11.64
CA SER A 440 1.74 -0.81 -10.52
C SER A 440 0.48 0.03 -10.74
N SER A 441 -0.69 -0.59 -10.54
CA SER A 441 -1.96 -0.01 -11.00
C SER A 441 -3.16 -0.36 -10.13
N TYR A 442 -4.22 0.44 -10.19
CA TYR A 442 -5.44 0.24 -9.40
C TYR A 442 -5.22 0.27 -7.88
N ASN A 443 -4.09 0.79 -7.40
CA ASN A 443 -3.86 0.99 -5.98
C ASN A 443 -4.58 2.24 -5.48
N VAL A 444 -5.02 2.18 -4.23
CA VAL A 444 -5.79 3.24 -3.56
C VAL A 444 -5.02 3.74 -2.35
N TRP A 445 -4.83 5.06 -2.29
CA TRP A 445 -4.39 5.79 -1.10
C TRP A 445 -5.57 6.61 -0.58
N SER A 446 -5.95 6.37 0.67
CA SER A 446 -7.18 6.93 1.24
C SER A 446 -6.97 7.49 2.64
N ARG A 447 -7.56 8.65 2.95
CA ARG A 447 -7.58 9.21 4.33
C ARG A 447 -6.19 9.33 4.94
N GLY A 448 -5.26 9.91 4.19
CA GLY A 448 -3.85 10.09 4.59
C GLY A 448 -3.58 11.42 5.30
N ASP A 449 -2.75 11.39 6.35
CA ASP A 449 -2.09 12.57 6.95
C ASP A 449 -0.59 12.51 6.63
N MET A 450 -0.15 13.28 5.63
CA MET A 450 1.24 13.34 5.19
C MET A 450 1.86 14.67 5.63
N ARG A 451 2.59 14.67 6.73
CA ARG A 451 3.26 15.88 7.26
C ARG A 451 4.58 16.21 6.57
N MET A 452 5.03 15.30 5.71
CA MET A 452 6.15 15.46 4.79
C MET A 452 6.00 14.48 3.62
N GLY A 453 6.80 14.68 2.58
CA GLY A 453 6.87 13.85 1.38
C GLY A 453 6.06 14.41 0.21
N THR A 454 5.76 13.57 -0.77
CA THR A 454 4.98 13.93 -1.96
C THR A 454 4.14 12.76 -2.49
N PHE A 455 3.28 13.01 -3.47
CA PHE A 455 2.65 11.97 -4.27
C PHE A 455 3.65 11.48 -5.30
N ASP A 456 4.41 10.46 -4.95
CA ASP A 456 5.44 9.93 -5.84
C ASP A 456 4.82 8.92 -6.80
N SER A 457 4.49 9.35 -8.02
CA SER A 457 4.17 8.39 -9.10
C SER A 457 5.42 7.75 -9.69
N HIS A 458 6.61 8.23 -9.33
CA HIS A 458 7.88 7.81 -9.94
C HIS A 458 7.87 7.81 -11.48
N ARG A 459 8.98 7.41 -12.10
CA ARG A 459 8.93 6.88 -13.49
C ARG A 459 8.71 5.37 -13.46
N GLY A 460 8.28 4.80 -14.58
CA GLY A 460 7.90 3.39 -14.68
C GLY A 460 6.43 3.20 -15.04
N MET A 461 5.78 4.27 -15.52
CA MET A 461 4.42 4.32 -16.02
C MET A 461 3.41 3.52 -15.17
N PRO A 462 3.30 3.80 -13.85
CA PRO A 462 2.12 3.34 -13.14
C PRO A 462 0.87 3.91 -13.82
N PHE A 463 -0.29 3.30 -13.63
CA PHE A 463 -1.54 3.77 -14.25
C PHE A 463 -2.75 3.42 -13.37
N ALA A 464 -3.89 4.05 -13.59
CA ALA A 464 -5.13 3.71 -12.90
C ALA A 464 -5.09 3.76 -11.36
N ASN A 465 -4.17 4.51 -10.73
CA ASN A 465 -4.11 4.63 -9.27
C ASN A 465 -4.97 5.79 -8.76
N VAL A 466 -5.51 5.64 -7.55
CA VAL A 466 -6.39 6.63 -6.91
C VAL A 466 -5.74 7.14 -5.62
N ARG A 467 -5.68 8.45 -5.47
CA ARG A 467 -5.30 9.14 -4.23
C ARG A 467 -6.50 9.99 -3.81
N THR A 468 -7.09 9.70 -2.66
CA THR A 468 -8.36 10.32 -2.27
C THR A 468 -8.45 10.69 -0.80
N ASP A 469 -8.94 11.89 -0.53
CA ASP A 469 -9.13 12.45 0.82
C ASP A 469 -7.82 12.45 1.62
N ILE A 470 -6.78 13.10 1.10
CA ILE A 470 -5.47 13.17 1.74
C ILE A 470 -5.12 14.62 2.06
N THR A 471 -4.51 14.83 3.23
CA THR A 471 -3.85 16.08 3.60
C THR A 471 -2.33 15.89 3.48
N VAL A 472 -1.66 16.80 2.80
CA VAL A 472 -0.22 16.68 2.47
C VAL A 472 0.52 18.00 2.59
N ASN A 473 1.64 17.98 3.32
CA ASN A 473 2.70 18.97 3.23
C ASN A 473 3.69 18.51 2.16
N ASN A 474 3.52 19.03 0.94
CA ASN A 474 4.25 18.58 -0.25
C ASN A 474 5.70 19.12 -0.27
N ASN A 475 6.62 18.42 0.39
CA ASN A 475 8.04 18.82 0.51
C ASN A 475 9.03 17.70 0.14
N GLY A 476 8.52 16.61 -0.45
CA GLY A 476 9.33 15.56 -1.07
C GLY A 476 9.56 15.80 -2.56
N ARG A 477 10.17 14.82 -3.22
CA ARG A 477 10.41 14.78 -4.67
C ARG A 477 10.10 13.40 -5.21
N HIS A 478 9.61 13.32 -6.44
CA HIS A 478 9.51 12.04 -7.13
C HIS A 478 10.86 11.62 -7.68
N GLY A 479 10.99 10.32 -7.96
CA GLY A 479 12.17 9.75 -8.57
C GLY A 479 11.89 9.12 -9.93
N GLY A 480 12.88 8.37 -10.39
CA GLY A 480 12.82 7.65 -11.64
C GLY A 480 13.93 8.07 -12.58
N ASP A 481 14.72 7.10 -13.02
CA ASP A 481 15.70 7.32 -14.07
C ASP A 481 15.01 7.51 -15.43
N GLY A 482 15.69 8.16 -16.38
CA GLY A 482 15.12 8.42 -17.70
C GLY A 482 14.76 7.14 -18.48
N SER A 483 15.42 6.02 -18.20
CA SER A 483 15.12 4.73 -18.84
C SER A 483 13.85 4.05 -18.30
N ALA A 484 13.27 4.57 -17.22
CA ALA A 484 12.01 4.09 -16.65
C ALA A 484 10.77 4.62 -17.39
N GLY A 485 10.93 5.45 -18.43
CA GLY A 485 9.80 5.92 -19.25
C GLY A 485 8.92 6.95 -18.53
N PRO A 486 7.64 7.12 -18.94
CA PRO A 486 6.77 8.17 -18.44
C PRO A 486 6.50 8.13 -16.94
N LEU A 487 6.18 9.29 -16.36
CA LEU A 487 5.72 9.44 -14.97
C LEU A 487 4.32 8.86 -14.73
N PHE A 488 3.46 8.91 -15.75
CA PHE A 488 2.07 8.51 -15.65
C PHE A 488 1.63 7.74 -16.90
N GLY A 489 0.95 6.62 -16.69
CA GLY A 489 -0.02 6.10 -17.64
C GLY A 489 -1.41 6.69 -17.37
N ALA A 490 -2.42 6.19 -18.08
CA ALA A 490 -3.76 6.74 -18.04
C ALA A 490 -4.51 6.47 -16.72
N ARG A 491 -5.60 7.20 -16.50
CA ARG A 491 -6.61 6.97 -15.46
C ARG A 491 -6.13 7.17 -14.03
N PHE A 492 -5.16 8.05 -13.79
CA PHE A 492 -4.89 8.50 -12.43
C PHE A 492 -6.01 9.40 -11.92
N ALA A 493 -6.38 9.26 -10.64
CA ALA A 493 -7.34 10.14 -10.01
C ALA A 493 -6.81 10.71 -8.69
N HIS A 494 -6.64 12.03 -8.63
CA HIS A 494 -6.44 12.78 -7.39
C HIS A 494 -7.77 13.41 -6.99
N TRP A 495 -8.26 13.08 -5.79
CA TRP A 495 -9.63 13.42 -5.40
C TRP A 495 -9.71 13.95 -3.97
N ASN A 496 -10.15 15.19 -3.81
CA ASN A 496 -10.30 15.85 -2.51
C ASN A 496 -8.97 15.93 -1.74
N ILE A 497 -7.96 16.58 -2.33
CA ILE A 497 -6.60 16.68 -1.78
C ILE A 497 -6.39 18.06 -1.15
N ARG A 498 -5.76 18.07 0.03
CA ARG A 498 -5.48 19.29 0.79
C ARG A 498 -3.96 19.46 0.90
N VAL A 499 -3.40 20.38 0.11
CA VAL A 499 -1.98 20.68 0.05
C VAL A 499 -1.68 21.85 1.00
N THR A 500 -1.15 21.56 2.17
CA THR A 500 -1.06 22.51 3.29
C THR A 500 -0.02 23.61 3.10
N ASN A 501 0.98 23.36 2.25
CA ASN A 501 2.04 24.32 1.94
C ASN A 501 1.88 24.99 0.56
N GLY A 502 0.77 24.71 -0.15
CA GLY A 502 0.46 25.31 -1.44
C GLY A 502 1.37 24.91 -2.60
N ARG A 503 2.18 23.85 -2.51
CA ARG A 503 3.12 23.45 -3.58
C ARG A 503 2.52 22.44 -4.57
N ALA A 504 2.62 22.73 -5.87
CA ALA A 504 1.87 22.02 -6.92
C ALA A 504 2.43 20.65 -7.32
N GLY A 505 3.74 20.43 -7.22
CA GLY A 505 4.44 19.25 -7.77
C GLY A 505 3.71 17.93 -7.49
N LEU A 506 3.32 17.23 -8.56
CA LEU A 506 2.53 16.00 -8.57
C LEU A 506 1.18 16.01 -7.82
N MET A 507 0.71 17.14 -7.31
CA MET A 507 -0.63 17.27 -6.71
C MET A 507 -1.68 17.52 -7.78
N LYS A 508 -1.34 18.38 -8.73
CA LYS A 508 -2.15 18.78 -9.88
C LYS A 508 -1.58 18.11 -11.13
N ILE A 509 -2.32 17.17 -11.71
CA ILE A 509 -1.82 16.29 -12.80
C ILE A 509 -2.53 16.52 -14.14
N ASP A 510 -3.32 17.59 -14.26
CA ASP A 510 -4.07 17.97 -15.46
C ASP A 510 -3.19 18.47 -16.62
N ALA A 511 -1.89 18.65 -16.40
CA ALA A 511 -0.92 18.95 -17.47
C ALA A 511 0.15 17.86 -17.61
N LEU A 512 0.01 16.73 -16.91
CA LEU A 512 1.05 15.70 -16.80
C LEU A 512 0.56 14.30 -17.16
N ALA A 513 -0.62 13.91 -16.67
CA ALA A 513 -1.11 12.53 -16.77
C ALA A 513 -2.17 12.41 -17.87
N PRO A 514 -2.01 11.51 -18.86
CA PRO A 514 -3.02 11.30 -19.89
C PRO A 514 -4.30 10.71 -19.29
N TYR A 515 -5.45 11.01 -19.88
CA TYR A 515 -6.78 10.50 -19.53
C TYR A 515 -6.98 10.34 -18.03
N SER A 516 -6.76 11.41 -17.26
CA SER A 516 -6.74 11.40 -15.80
C SER A 516 -7.66 12.46 -15.20
N ALA A 517 -7.77 12.51 -13.88
CA ALA A 517 -8.65 13.45 -13.18
C ALA A 517 -7.99 14.02 -11.92
N THR A 518 -7.99 15.36 -11.81
CA THR A 518 -7.72 16.10 -10.58
C THR A 518 -9.02 16.78 -10.14
N VAL A 519 -9.56 16.40 -9.00
CA VAL A 519 -10.86 16.90 -8.53
C VAL A 519 -10.78 17.35 -7.09
N GLY A 520 -11.07 18.63 -6.82
CA GLY A 520 -11.07 19.19 -5.46
C GLY A 520 -9.70 19.25 -4.81
N VAL A 521 -8.80 20.03 -5.39
CA VAL A 521 -7.50 20.37 -4.80
C VAL A 521 -7.51 21.87 -4.50
N ASN A 522 -6.94 22.32 -3.37
CA ASN A 522 -6.77 23.77 -3.16
C ASN A 522 -5.85 24.38 -4.20
N GLU A 523 -5.85 25.70 -4.26
CA GLU A 523 -4.88 26.43 -5.08
C GLU A 523 -3.46 26.07 -4.65
N VAL A 524 -2.63 25.84 -5.65
CA VAL A 524 -1.23 25.48 -5.53
C VAL A 524 -0.41 26.23 -6.58
N THR A 525 0.87 26.43 -6.28
CA THR A 525 1.84 27.11 -7.14
C THR A 525 3.05 26.20 -7.37
N GLU A 526 3.62 26.28 -8.57
CA GLU A 526 4.84 25.57 -8.91
C GLU A 526 5.99 25.90 -7.95
N PHE A 527 6.78 24.88 -7.60
CA PHE A 527 7.88 25.01 -6.64
C PHE A 527 8.92 23.90 -6.85
N ASP A 528 10.20 24.27 -6.81
CA ASP A 528 11.34 23.34 -6.85
C ASP A 528 11.35 22.44 -8.10
N GLN A 529 10.89 21.18 -8.00
CA GLN A 529 10.77 20.26 -9.13
C GLN A 529 9.49 20.56 -9.92
N ILE A 530 9.64 21.07 -11.14
CA ILE A 530 8.54 21.38 -12.06
C ILE A 530 8.57 20.39 -13.21
N ASP A 531 7.50 19.59 -13.33
CA ASP A 531 7.39 18.55 -14.34
C ASP A 531 6.75 19.08 -15.62
N VAL A 532 7.11 18.44 -16.74
CA VAL A 532 6.52 18.64 -18.06
C VAL A 532 5.90 17.33 -18.53
N PRO A 533 4.87 17.34 -19.37
CA PRO A 533 4.26 16.11 -19.86
C PRO A 533 5.24 15.28 -20.67
N ASP A 534 5.24 13.97 -20.45
CA ASP A 534 6.03 13.02 -21.23
C ASP A 534 5.43 12.79 -22.64
N PHE A 535 4.12 12.96 -22.79
CA PHE A 535 3.41 12.80 -24.06
C PHE A 535 3.08 14.14 -24.70
N THR A 536 3.18 14.20 -26.03
CA THR A 536 2.75 15.36 -26.81
C THR A 536 1.23 15.32 -27.06
N GLY A 537 0.65 16.46 -27.45
CA GLY A 537 -0.77 16.56 -27.79
C GLY A 537 -1.69 16.76 -26.59
N ASP A 538 -3.00 16.55 -26.82
CA ASP A 538 -4.01 16.66 -25.76
C ASP A 538 -3.95 15.44 -24.85
N LEU A 539 -3.75 15.68 -23.55
CA LEU A 539 -3.72 14.64 -22.53
C LEU A 539 -5.13 14.19 -22.11
N HIS A 540 -6.21 14.88 -22.49
CA HIS A 540 -7.59 14.54 -22.15
C HIS A 540 -7.84 14.35 -20.64
N THR A 541 -7.05 15.04 -19.81
CA THR A 541 -7.16 15.01 -18.35
C THR A 541 -8.01 16.16 -17.86
N ARG A 542 -8.74 15.97 -16.76
CA ARG A 542 -9.70 16.95 -16.26
C ARG A 542 -9.27 17.55 -14.94
N LEU A 543 -9.50 18.85 -14.81
CA LEU A 543 -9.44 19.59 -13.56
C LEU A 543 -10.84 20.07 -13.20
N GLU A 544 -11.36 19.65 -12.04
CA GLU A 544 -12.67 20.09 -11.53
C GLU A 544 -12.57 20.56 -10.08
N LEU A 545 -13.38 21.54 -9.70
CA LEU A 545 -13.47 22.05 -8.32
C LEU A 545 -12.11 22.51 -7.73
N TYR A 546 -11.24 23.06 -8.58
CA TYR A 546 -9.96 23.64 -8.17
C TYR A 546 -10.16 24.82 -7.21
N GLY A 547 -9.29 24.95 -6.21
CA GLY A 547 -9.41 25.92 -5.13
C GLY A 547 -10.43 25.55 -4.05
N SER A 548 -11.21 24.48 -4.22
CA SER A 548 -12.35 24.15 -3.34
C SER A 548 -12.30 22.72 -2.76
N PRO A 549 -11.19 22.28 -2.12
CA PRO A 549 -11.17 20.97 -1.46
C PRO A 549 -12.20 20.96 -0.32
N GLY A 550 -12.80 19.80 -0.05
CA GLY A 550 -13.88 19.65 0.93
C GLY A 550 -15.29 19.95 0.39
N ALA A 551 -15.42 20.72 -0.70
CA ALA A 551 -16.70 20.92 -1.38
C ALA A 551 -17.11 19.68 -2.21
N VAL A 552 -16.16 18.87 -2.66
CA VAL A 552 -16.43 17.69 -3.51
C VAL A 552 -17.38 16.69 -2.86
N ARG A 553 -18.36 16.18 -3.62
CA ARG A 553 -19.22 15.06 -3.26
C ARG A 553 -19.21 14.02 -4.38
N PRO A 554 -18.83 12.75 -4.11
CA PRO A 554 -18.40 12.20 -2.83
C PRO A 554 -17.08 12.80 -2.33
N GLN A 555 -16.85 12.82 -1.01
CA GLN A 555 -15.58 13.29 -0.43
C GLN A 555 -14.43 12.31 -0.65
N ASN A 556 -14.75 11.02 -0.61
CA ASN A 556 -13.79 9.93 -0.79
C ASN A 556 -14.25 9.07 -1.96
N LEU A 557 -13.43 9.04 -3.02
CA LEU A 557 -13.78 8.38 -4.28
C LEU A 557 -13.89 6.87 -4.08
N TYR A 558 -12.93 6.25 -3.39
CA TYR A 558 -12.92 4.81 -3.14
C TYR A 558 -14.16 4.36 -2.37
N GLU A 559 -14.48 5.01 -1.25
CA GLU A 559 -15.67 4.67 -0.47
C GLU A 559 -16.97 4.81 -1.25
N ALA A 560 -17.06 5.79 -2.15
CA ALA A 560 -18.23 5.98 -2.98
C ALA A 560 -18.36 4.88 -4.03
N GLN A 561 -17.27 4.48 -4.67
CA GLN A 561 -17.26 3.38 -5.64
C GLN A 561 -17.63 2.03 -5.01
N ARG A 562 -17.29 1.81 -3.74
CA ARG A 562 -17.70 0.60 -3.00
C ARG A 562 -19.20 0.46 -2.77
N ARG A 563 -19.94 1.57 -2.86
CA ARG A 563 -21.39 1.60 -2.66
C ARG A 563 -22.17 1.44 -3.96
N LEU A 564 -21.48 1.34 -5.10
CA LEU A 564 -22.08 1.14 -6.43
C LEU A 564 -22.42 -0.31 -6.72
#